data_AF-A0A139DKP9-F1
#
_entry.id   AF-A0A139DKP9-F1
#
_cell.length_a   1.000
_cell.length_b   1.000
_cell.length_c   1.000
_cell.angle_alpha   90.00
_cell.angle_beta   90.00
_cell.angle_gamma   90.00
#
_symmetry.space_group_name_H-M   'P 1'
#
loop_
_entity.id
_entity.type
_entity.pdbx_description
1 polymer ?
#
loop_
_entity_poly.entity_id
_entity_poly.type
_entity_poly.pdbx_seq_one_letter_code
_entity_poly.pdbx_strand_id
1 'polypeptide(L)'
;DAAGDVLGKPDVPFWRDHQSSKVNSIRTKTMIEQCDLAVIRFGDKYKQWNAAFDAGYCAALGTPYITLHSEDIVHPLKEVDAAAMAWAQTPQQVVEVLKYVITAR
;
A
#
# COMPACT_ATOMS: atom_id res chain seq x y z
N ASP A 1 -4.89 -13.85 9.82
CA ASP A 1 -3.44 -13.83 10.11
C ASP A 1 -3.22 -14.22 11.58
N ALA A 2 -2.04 -14.73 11.95
CA ALA A 2 -1.64 -15.12 13.30
C ALA A 2 -0.52 -14.23 13.90
N ALA A 3 -0.11 -13.13 13.22
CA ALA A 3 0.94 -12.22 13.69
C ALA A 3 0.73 -11.72 15.14
N GLY A 4 -0.52 -11.55 15.57
CA GLY A 4 -0.87 -11.11 16.92
C GLY A 4 -0.95 -12.21 17.96
N ASP A 5 -0.94 -13.51 17.60
CA ASP A 5 -1.30 -14.61 18.52
C ASP A 5 -0.36 -14.72 19.75
N VAL A 6 0.86 -14.16 19.67
CA VAL A 6 1.82 -14.07 20.78
C VAL A 6 1.36 -13.16 21.93
N LEU A 7 0.44 -12.24 21.66
CA LEU A 7 -0.17 -11.34 22.66
C LEU A 7 -1.43 -11.95 23.29
N GLY A 8 -1.79 -13.18 22.91
CA GLY A 8 -3.02 -13.86 23.30
C GLY A 8 -3.92 -14.15 22.09
N LYS A 9 -4.94 -14.99 22.31
CA LYS A 9 -5.91 -15.40 21.28
C LYS A 9 -7.30 -14.96 21.71
N PRO A 10 -7.75 -13.76 21.33
CA PRO A 10 -9.10 -13.31 21.61
C PRO A 10 -10.14 -14.29 21.05
N ASP A 11 -11.20 -14.57 21.80
CA ASP A 11 -12.26 -15.50 21.37
C ASP A 11 -13.10 -14.94 20.21
N VAL A 12 -13.20 -13.61 20.12
CA VAL A 12 -13.95 -12.94 19.05
C VAL A 12 -13.03 -12.76 17.83
N PRO A 13 -13.40 -13.30 16.65
CA PRO A 13 -12.56 -13.24 15.45
C PRO A 13 -12.14 -11.83 15.04
N PHE A 14 -13.03 -10.85 15.19
CA PHE A 14 -12.75 -9.44 14.92
C PHE A 14 -11.54 -8.92 15.72
N TRP A 15 -11.48 -9.22 17.02
CA TRP A 15 -10.39 -8.75 17.89
C TRP A 15 -9.07 -9.44 17.57
N ARG A 16 -9.11 -10.73 17.23
CA ARG A 16 -7.92 -11.46 16.78
C ARG A 16 -7.37 -10.88 15.47
N ASP A 17 -8.23 -10.60 14.50
CA ASP A 17 -7.82 -10.00 13.23
C ASP A 17 -7.28 -8.57 13.41
N HIS A 18 -7.97 -7.75 14.20
CA HIS A 18 -7.52 -6.40 14.55
C HIS A 18 -6.14 -6.40 15.22
N GLN A 19 -5.91 -7.32 16.16
CA GLN A 19 -4.62 -7.47 16.84
C GLN A 19 -3.50 -7.85 15.87
N SER A 20 -3.72 -8.86 15.03
CA SER A 20 -2.75 -9.27 14.02
C SER A 20 -2.46 -8.15 13.01
N SER A 21 -3.49 -7.41 12.58
CA SER A 21 -3.35 -6.26 11.70
C SER A 21 -2.44 -5.19 12.32
N LYS A 22 -2.64 -4.84 13.59
CA LYS A 22 -1.80 -3.85 14.30
C LYS A 22 -0.33 -4.28 14.43
N VAL A 23 -0.08 -5.56 14.72
CA VAL A 23 1.30 -6.07 14.79
C VAL A 23 1.99 -5.97 13.44
N ASN A 24 1.30 -6.30 12.35
CA ASN A 24 1.83 -6.11 11.00
C ASN A 24 2.07 -4.64 10.67
N SER A 25 1.18 -3.73 11.09
CA SER A 25 1.32 -2.30 10.85
C SER A 25 2.60 -1.71 11.45
N ILE A 26 3.17 -2.30 12.52
CA ILE A 26 4.47 -1.85 13.05
C ILE A 26 5.54 -1.96 11.97
N ARG A 27 5.58 -3.09 11.24
CA ARG A 27 6.56 -3.33 10.18
C ARG A 27 6.29 -2.45 8.97
N THR A 28 5.03 -2.36 8.55
CA THR A 28 4.63 -1.56 7.37
C THR A 28 4.95 -0.08 7.59
N LYS A 29 4.65 0.47 8.77
CA LYS A 29 4.93 1.86 9.10
C LYS A 29 6.43 2.19 8.99
N THR A 30 7.28 1.37 9.60
CA THR A 30 8.73 1.53 9.50
C THR A 30 9.21 1.44 8.06
N MET A 31 8.66 0.52 7.27
CA MET A 31 9.05 0.37 5.86
C MET A 31 8.62 1.58 5.00
N ILE A 32 7.44 2.16 5.23
CA ILE A 32 6.99 3.37 4.53
C ILE A 32 7.86 4.57 4.88
N GLU A 33 8.22 4.72 6.16
CA GLU A 33 9.06 5.83 6.62
C GLU A 33 10.51 5.74 6.12
N GLN A 34 10.98 4.54 5.78
CA GLN A 34 12.35 4.29 5.34
C GLN A 34 12.52 4.13 3.83
N CYS A 35 11.44 3.95 3.06
CA CYS A 35 11.57 3.75 1.63
C CYS A 35 11.72 5.08 0.88
N ASP A 36 12.53 5.06 -0.18
CA ASP A 36 12.67 6.22 -1.08
C ASP A 36 11.45 6.37 -2.01
N LEU A 37 10.75 5.26 -2.30
CA LEU A 37 9.56 5.20 -3.11
C LEU A 37 8.73 3.95 -2.77
N ALA A 38 7.40 4.10 -2.72
CA ALA A 38 6.46 2.99 -2.51
C ALA A 38 5.69 2.61 -3.78
N VAL A 39 5.35 1.33 -3.94
CA VAL A 39 4.41 0.86 -4.97
C VAL A 39 3.17 0.32 -4.27
N ILE A 40 2.03 0.98 -4.46
CA ILE A 40 0.76 0.63 -3.82
C ILE A 40 -0.11 -0.11 -4.84
N ARG A 41 -0.23 -1.44 -4.67
CA ARG A 41 -1.01 -2.29 -5.56
C ARG A 41 -2.44 -2.48 -5.05
N PHE A 42 -3.42 -2.19 -5.90
CA PHE A 42 -4.81 -2.56 -5.66
C PHE A 42 -5.17 -3.78 -6.51
N GLY A 43 -5.51 -4.88 -5.83
CA GLY A 43 -5.95 -6.11 -6.47
C GLY A 43 -7.43 -6.08 -6.88
N ASP A 44 -7.84 -7.14 -7.58
CA ASP A 44 -9.19 -7.41 -8.08
C ASP A 44 -10.16 -7.92 -7.00
N LYS A 45 -9.63 -8.41 -5.88
CA LYS A 45 -10.41 -9.03 -4.80
C LYS A 45 -10.45 -8.17 -3.56
N TYR A 46 -11.60 -8.17 -2.90
CA TYR A 46 -11.89 -7.42 -1.69
C TYR A 46 -11.72 -5.91 -1.85
N LYS A 47 -12.25 -5.16 -0.89
CA LYS A 47 -12.05 -3.71 -0.84
C LYS A 47 -10.71 -3.45 -0.16
N GLN A 48 -9.71 -3.03 -0.95
CA GLN A 48 -8.29 -2.85 -0.56
C GLN A 48 -8.08 -1.58 0.27
N TRP A 49 -8.85 -1.41 1.35
CA TRP A 49 -8.83 -0.21 2.18
C TRP A 49 -7.50 0.02 2.90
N ASN A 50 -6.79 -1.05 3.24
CA ASN A 50 -5.45 -0.96 3.81
C ASN A 50 -4.45 -0.34 2.80
N ALA A 51 -4.54 -0.72 1.52
CA ALA A 51 -3.68 -0.14 0.48
C ALA A 51 -3.98 1.36 0.28
N ALA A 52 -5.27 1.75 0.27
CA ALA A 52 -5.65 3.16 0.22
C ALA A 52 -5.16 3.95 1.44
N PHE A 53 -5.21 3.33 2.63
CA PHE A 53 -4.70 3.94 3.86
C PHE A 53 -3.19 4.15 3.80
N ASP A 54 -2.44 3.13 3.36
CA ASP A 54 -0.98 3.22 3.23
C ASP A 54 -0.57 4.25 2.17
N ALA A 55 -1.31 4.36 1.05
CA ALA A 55 -1.11 5.43 0.06
C ALA A 55 -1.34 6.83 0.66
N GLY A 56 -2.41 7.00 1.44
CA GLY A 56 -2.67 8.24 2.18
C GLY A 56 -1.56 8.57 3.18
N TYR A 57 -0.97 7.56 3.80
CA TYR A 57 0.17 7.74 4.72
C TYR A 57 1.44 8.17 3.97
N CYS A 58 1.74 7.57 2.82
CA CYS A 58 2.81 8.03 1.92
C CYS A 58 2.60 9.49 1.52
N ALA A 59 1.39 9.85 1.08
CA ALA A 59 1.04 11.22 0.71
C ALA A 59 1.24 12.20 1.86
N ALA A 60 0.84 11.83 3.09
CA ALA A 60 1.02 12.67 4.26
C ALA A 60 2.49 12.86 4.67
N LEU A 61 3.34 11.85 4.48
CA LEU A 61 4.78 11.92 4.76
C LEU A 61 5.59 12.58 3.64
N GLY A 62 5.00 12.77 2.45
CA GLY A 62 5.72 13.20 1.26
C GLY A 62 6.58 12.10 0.62
N THR A 63 6.38 10.84 1.02
CA THR A 63 7.02 9.68 0.38
C THR A 63 6.39 9.47 -1.00
N PRO A 64 7.15 9.56 -2.11
CA PRO A 64 6.58 9.38 -3.43
C PRO A 64 6.09 7.94 -3.61
N TYR A 65 4.96 7.78 -4.29
CA TYR A 65 4.43 6.45 -4.58
C TYR A 65 3.80 6.33 -5.95
N ILE A 66 3.76 5.09 -6.45
CA ILE A 66 3.12 4.68 -7.70
C ILE A 66 1.93 3.81 -7.34
N THR A 67 0.76 4.08 -7.93
CA THR A 67 -0.40 3.19 -7.82
C THR A 67 -0.35 2.12 -8.92
N LEU A 68 -0.70 0.87 -8.59
CA LEU A 68 -0.79 -0.24 -9.53
C LEU A 68 -2.19 -0.86 -9.49
N HIS A 69 -3.00 -0.60 -10.52
CA HIS A 69 -4.36 -1.15 -10.63
C HIS A 69 -4.95 -1.07 -12.04
N SER A 70 -6.02 -1.84 -12.29
CA SER A 70 -6.77 -1.79 -13.54
C SER A 70 -7.57 -0.49 -13.69
N GLU A 71 -7.97 -0.19 -14.92
CA GLU A 71 -8.83 0.95 -15.24
C GLU A 71 -10.23 0.87 -14.58
N ASP A 72 -10.69 -0.34 -14.24
CA ASP A 72 -12.01 -0.59 -13.64
C ASP A 72 -12.24 0.14 -12.31
N ILE A 73 -11.15 0.50 -11.61
CA ILE A 73 -11.19 1.13 -10.29
C ILE A 73 -10.56 2.54 -10.28
N VAL A 74 -10.35 3.17 -11.44
CA VAL A 74 -9.83 4.55 -11.52
C VAL A 74 -10.77 5.54 -10.85
N HIS A 75 -12.08 5.45 -11.09
CA HIS A 75 -13.03 6.39 -10.47
C HIS A 75 -13.01 6.35 -8.93
N PRO A 76 -13.10 5.17 -8.27
CA PRO A 76 -13.00 5.11 -6.81
C PRO A 76 -11.59 5.39 -6.25
N LEU A 77 -10.54 5.38 -7.07
CA LEU A 77 -9.17 5.70 -6.65
C LEU A 77 -8.71 7.10 -7.03
N LYS A 78 -9.56 7.94 -7.64
CA LYS A 78 -9.18 9.27 -8.14
C LYS A 78 -8.49 10.17 -7.10
N GLU A 79 -8.89 10.13 -5.83
CA GLU A 79 -8.23 10.90 -4.77
C GLU A 79 -6.86 10.31 -4.38
N VAL A 80 -6.72 8.99 -4.45
CA VAL A 80 -5.44 8.29 -4.21
C VAL A 80 -4.48 8.55 -5.37
N ASP A 81 -4.97 8.48 -6.61
CA ASP A 81 -4.19 8.75 -7.82
C ASP A 81 -3.78 10.22 -7.92
N ALA A 82 -4.60 11.14 -7.42
CA ALA A 82 -4.28 12.57 -7.43
C ALA A 82 -3.01 12.93 -6.63
N ALA A 83 -2.65 12.13 -5.63
CA ALA A 83 -1.41 12.31 -4.85
C ALA A 83 -0.27 11.37 -5.30
N ALA A 84 -0.54 10.40 -6.18
CA ALA A 84 0.47 9.49 -6.70
C ALA A 84 1.36 10.18 -7.74
N MET A 85 2.61 9.72 -7.87
CA MET A 85 3.55 10.22 -8.89
C MET A 85 3.30 9.61 -10.27
N ALA A 86 2.68 8.42 -10.30
CA ALA A 86 2.28 7.72 -11.51
C ALA A 86 1.21 6.68 -11.20
N TRP A 87 0.40 6.38 -12.21
CA TRP A 87 -0.51 5.23 -12.22
C TRP A 87 -0.01 4.20 -13.24
N ALA A 88 0.17 2.96 -12.79
CA ALA A 88 0.52 1.81 -13.61
C ALA A 88 -0.65 0.81 -13.65
N GLN A 89 -0.85 0.20 -14.80
CA GLN A 89 -1.82 -0.88 -15.01
C GLN A 89 -1.14 -2.26 -14.97
N THR A 90 0.16 -2.32 -15.24
CA THR A 90 0.93 -3.58 -15.22
C THR A 90 2.20 -3.46 -14.39
N PRO A 91 2.69 -4.58 -13.82
CA PRO A 91 4.00 -4.60 -13.15
C PRO A 91 5.15 -4.15 -14.06
N GLN A 92 5.06 -4.41 -15.37
CA GLN A 92 6.07 -3.99 -16.34
C GLN A 92 6.18 -2.45 -16.42
N GLN A 93 5.05 -1.73 -16.39
CA GLN A 93 5.08 -0.27 -16.33
C GLN A 93 5.75 0.24 -15.06
N VAL A 94 5.52 -0.40 -13.91
CA VAL A 94 6.24 -0.07 -12.67
C VAL A 94 7.75 -0.24 -12.84
N VAL A 95 8.19 -1.36 -13.42
CA VAL A 95 9.61 -1.62 -13.68
C VAL A 95 10.22 -0.56 -14.59
N GLU A 96 9.54 -0.16 -15.67
CA GLU A 96 10.04 0.88 -16.57
C GLU A 96 10.15 2.25 -15.88
N VAL A 97 9.18 2.61 -15.03
CA VAL A 97 9.26 3.85 -14.22
C VAL A 97 10.45 3.79 -13.27
N LEU A 98 10.61 2.70 -12.51
CA LEU A 98 11.74 2.54 -11.59
C LEU A 98 13.08 2.60 -12.33
N LYS A 99 13.18 1.93 -13.48
CA LYS A 99 14.38 1.95 -14.31
C LYS A 99 14.71 3.36 -14.78
N TYR A 100 13.71 4.13 -15.23
CA TYR A 100 13.91 5.53 -15.61
C TYR A 100 14.44 6.35 -14.42
N VAL A 101 13.79 6.26 -13.27
CA VAL A 101 14.16 7.03 -12.06
C VAL A 101 15.59 6.75 -11.61
N ILE A 102 16.07 5.51 -11.72
CA ILE A 102 17.42 5.15 -11.24
C ILE A 102 18.52 5.26 -12.30
N THR A 103 18.19 5.44 -13.59
CA THR A 103 19.18 5.48 -14.69
C THR A 103 19.22 6.77 -15.49
N ALA A 104 18.17 7.60 -15.43
CA ALA A 104 18.16 8.89 -16.11
C ALA A 104 19.25 9.81 -15.55
N ARG A 105 20.05 10.40 -16.45
CA ARG A 105 21.11 11.36 -16.13
C ARG A 105 20.67 12.78 -16.45
#